data_AF-A0A2E0A614-F1
#
_entry.id   AF-A0A2E0A614-F1
#
_cell.length_a   1.000
_cell.length_b   1.000
_cell.length_c   1.000
_cell.angle_alpha   90.00
_cell.angle_beta   90.00
_cell.angle_gamma   90.00
#
_symmetry.space_group_name_H-M   'P 1'
#
loop_
_entity.id
_entity.type
_entity.pdbx_description
1 polymer ?
#
loop_
_entity_poly.entity_id
_entity_poly.type
_entity_poly.pdbx_seq_one_letter_code
_entity_poly.pdbx_strand_id
1 'polypeptide(L)'
;MNCSLTKATAVAPLLLQDSLNALLNSQAILTVFQPIVDLNQRSALGFEALTRGEPGNLLQRPDMMFDTAFRCQRLSDLEQLCLSSALKTFREQDSDALLFINICPESMIQKPAMLNDTVRILRESGIRPEQLVLEISERFPVDNTAELQQALVQYKEEGFAIAIDDLGSGYSGLKLWSDIHPDYVKIDRHFIHQVDQDPVKQAFVSSVVRLCDQLRCKVIAEGIETESELATLRSMGIHLAQGYLLGQPRPKLSFTVPNICRAPTDTTQRGGLERPVGDLCQPLMCIRPSTSMLDVDRLFTEIPGLTSLPVVEDDIPLGLIRRHTLLECFSRPYGRALYEKRSVGEFIQNDSLIVDAALSIGMVSKRITDSEQVDLMQPIIITHNGHYQGIVETRTLLRHITDAQIQTARYANPLTLLPGNVLIDEHIEQLIREQKEFQLLYLDLNHFKPYNDLYGYRQGDAVLKALGNILQQEASDHHFIGHIGGDDFVIVAQEPDATVLCQRILGNFLSRSDDFHHPDDIARGYLSIADREGKQNFVPLLGLAIGVVPSSLIAGQGGEELAKLAAQAKKLAKQRPGSHWHCLEVGPDQPSLALVGGSVGSSVHEFERRAQRSA
;
A
#
# COMPACT_ATOMS: atom_id res chain seq x y z
N MET A 1 -18.48 59.52 31.24
CA MET A 1 -18.40 58.09 31.60
C MET A 1 -17.61 57.31 30.54
N ASN A 2 -16.35 57.68 30.25
CA ASN A 2 -15.50 57.01 29.27
C ASN A 2 -14.13 56.65 29.88
N CYS A 3 -14.13 55.87 30.98
CA CYS A 3 -12.87 55.44 31.63
C CYS A 3 -12.82 53.93 31.94
N SER A 4 -13.77 53.13 31.44
CA SER A 4 -13.95 51.74 31.89
C SER A 4 -13.65 50.67 30.83
N LEU A 5 -13.46 51.05 29.56
CA LEU A 5 -13.31 50.09 28.44
C LEU A 5 -11.86 49.97 27.91
N THR A 6 -10.97 50.90 28.23
CA THR A 6 -9.55 50.85 27.82
C THR A 6 -8.63 50.12 28.78
N LYS A 7 -9.06 49.85 30.03
CA LYS A 7 -8.28 49.05 30.99
C LYS A 7 -8.45 47.54 30.78
N ALA A 8 -9.62 47.07 30.35
CA ALA A 8 -9.89 45.63 30.20
C ALA A 8 -9.06 44.97 29.09
N THR A 9 -8.73 45.70 28.03
CA THR A 9 -7.92 45.21 26.89
C THR A 9 -6.42 45.19 27.15
N ALA A 10 -5.90 46.04 28.05
CA ALA A 10 -4.50 46.02 28.47
C ALA A 10 -4.20 44.98 29.58
N VAL A 11 -5.23 44.53 30.30
CA VAL A 11 -5.10 43.57 31.42
C VAL A 11 -4.97 42.13 30.93
N ALA A 12 -5.60 41.75 29.82
CA ALA A 12 -5.54 40.38 29.31
C ALA A 12 -4.12 39.92 28.90
N PRO A 13 -3.27 40.71 28.22
CA PRO A 13 -1.88 40.33 27.92
C PRO A 13 -0.99 40.19 29.16
N LEU A 14 -1.16 41.07 30.16
CA LEU A 14 -0.41 41.04 31.42
C LEU A 14 -0.78 39.81 32.26
N LEU A 15 -2.07 39.46 32.36
CA LEU A 15 -2.53 38.27 33.07
C LEU A 15 -1.97 36.98 32.45
N LEU A 16 -1.91 36.89 31.12
CA LEU A 16 -1.33 35.73 30.44
C LEU A 16 0.18 35.63 30.67
N GLN A 17 0.89 36.76 30.67
CA GLN A 17 2.33 36.80 30.99
C GLN A 17 2.59 36.41 32.45
N ASP A 18 1.79 36.89 33.41
CA ASP A 18 1.90 36.50 34.81
C ASP A 18 1.59 35.01 34.99
N SER A 19 0.59 34.49 34.28
CA SER A 19 0.26 33.07 34.27
C SER A 19 1.38 32.21 33.67
N LEU A 20 2.06 32.69 32.63
CA LEU A 20 3.24 32.03 32.05
C LEU A 20 4.40 32.01 33.04
N ASN A 21 4.69 33.14 33.69
CA ASN A 21 5.74 33.20 34.71
C ASN A 21 5.44 32.25 35.88
N ALA A 22 4.20 32.23 36.36
CA ALA A 22 3.77 31.31 37.39
C ALA A 22 3.94 29.85 36.94
N LEU A 23 3.52 29.51 35.72
CA LEU A 23 3.65 28.16 35.14
C LEU A 23 5.12 27.73 35.04
N LEU A 24 6.01 28.60 34.55
CA LEU A 24 7.44 28.31 34.42
C LEU A 24 8.12 28.14 35.80
N ASN A 25 7.81 29.01 36.76
CA ASN A 25 8.42 28.98 38.09
C ASN A 25 7.95 27.79 38.94
N SER A 26 6.68 27.43 38.84
CA SER A 26 6.08 26.31 39.58
C SER A 26 6.19 24.97 38.85
N GLN A 27 6.69 24.97 37.61
CA GLN A 27 6.74 23.81 36.73
C GLN A 27 5.35 23.14 36.55
N ALA A 28 4.28 23.94 36.55
CA ALA A 28 2.89 23.49 36.53
C ALA A 28 2.41 23.02 35.15
N ILE A 29 3.12 22.03 34.59
CA ILE A 29 2.77 21.34 33.36
C ILE A 29 2.65 19.84 33.59
N LEU A 30 1.76 19.22 32.83
CA LEU A 30 1.52 17.79 32.81
C LEU A 30 1.84 17.25 31.42
N THR A 31 2.58 16.15 31.37
CA THR A 31 2.79 15.41 30.12
C THR A 31 1.81 14.24 30.05
N VAL A 32 1.12 14.12 28.92
CA VAL A 32 0.37 12.91 28.57
C VAL A 32 0.94 12.31 27.29
N PHE A 33 0.80 11.00 27.13
CA PHE A 33 1.36 10.26 26.02
C PHE A 33 0.26 9.73 25.13
N GLN A 34 0.43 9.88 23.82
CA GLN A 34 -0.41 9.23 22.82
C GLN A 34 0.41 8.19 22.05
N PRO A 35 -0.09 6.94 21.90
CA PRO A 35 0.69 5.89 21.26
C PRO A 35 0.78 6.07 19.75
N ILE A 36 1.97 5.80 19.21
CA ILE A 36 2.24 5.57 17.79
C ILE A 36 2.51 4.06 17.64
N VAL A 37 1.63 3.39 16.91
CA VAL A 37 1.58 1.92 16.86
C VAL A 37 2.13 1.43 15.52
N ASP A 38 3.01 0.43 15.57
CA ASP A 38 3.36 -0.38 14.41
C ASP A 38 2.30 -1.48 14.25
N LEU A 39 1.50 -1.36 13.20
CA LEU A 39 0.37 -2.24 12.91
C LEU A 39 0.81 -3.64 12.48
N ASN A 40 2.04 -3.80 11.97
CA ASN A 40 2.59 -5.09 11.56
C ASN A 40 3.15 -5.84 12.76
N GLN A 41 3.95 -5.16 13.59
CA GLN A 41 4.54 -5.73 14.80
C GLN A 41 3.54 -5.86 15.95
N ARG A 42 2.37 -5.19 15.84
CA ARG A 42 1.35 -5.09 16.90
C ARG A 42 1.94 -4.58 18.21
N SER A 43 2.87 -3.65 18.11
CA SER A 43 3.59 -3.05 19.23
C SER A 43 3.54 -1.53 19.12
N ALA A 44 3.72 -0.83 20.24
CA ALA A 44 3.97 0.60 20.20
C ALA A 44 5.39 0.83 19.67
N LEU A 45 5.51 1.53 18.53
CA LEU A 45 6.79 2.06 18.07
C LEU A 45 7.30 3.10 19.07
N GLY A 46 6.39 3.97 19.50
CA GLY A 46 6.69 5.08 20.37
C GLY A 46 5.45 5.78 20.89
N PHE A 47 5.67 6.90 21.56
CA PHE A 47 4.62 7.73 22.12
C PHE A 47 4.93 9.20 21.87
N GLU A 48 3.92 9.96 21.46
CA GLU A 48 3.99 11.42 21.37
C GLU A 48 3.74 12.03 22.74
N ALA A 49 4.67 12.86 23.20
CA ALA A 49 4.54 13.65 24.41
C ALA A 49 3.73 14.91 24.14
N LEU A 50 2.57 15.00 24.79
CA LEU A 50 1.64 16.10 24.65
C LEU A 50 1.58 16.90 25.95
N THR A 51 2.10 18.12 25.92
CA THR A 51 2.06 19.03 27.08
C THR A 51 0.64 19.51 27.35
N ARG A 52 0.26 19.63 28.62
CA ARG A 52 -0.95 20.31 29.10
C ARG A 52 -0.57 21.19 30.29
N GLY A 53 -1.20 22.35 30.45
CA GLY A 53 -1.07 23.08 31.72
C GLY A 53 -1.85 22.36 32.83
N GLU A 54 -1.42 22.53 34.09
CA GLU A 54 -2.18 21.96 35.21
C GLU A 54 -3.61 22.52 35.28
N PRO A 55 -4.60 21.70 35.71
CA PRO A 55 -5.96 22.16 35.91
C PRO A 55 -6.02 23.40 36.82
N GLY A 56 -6.69 24.45 36.36
CA GLY A 56 -6.80 25.73 37.08
C GLY A 56 -5.82 26.81 36.64
N ASN A 57 -4.84 26.51 35.77
CA ASN A 57 -4.01 27.53 35.12
C ASN A 57 -4.72 28.14 33.89
N LEU A 58 -4.56 29.45 33.63
CA LEU A 58 -5.12 30.10 32.42
C LEU A 58 -4.53 29.53 31.13
N LEU A 59 -3.30 29.02 31.18
CA LEU A 59 -2.56 28.41 30.07
C LEU A 59 -2.70 26.88 30.06
N GLN A 60 -3.86 26.34 30.46
CA GLN A 60 -4.11 24.90 30.42
C GLN A 60 -4.03 24.33 28.99
N ARG A 61 -4.51 25.12 28.03
CA ARG A 61 -4.55 24.79 26.60
C ARG A 61 -3.18 25.03 25.93
N PRO A 62 -2.61 24.04 25.22
CA PRO A 62 -1.29 24.16 24.62
C PRO A 62 -1.18 25.30 23.60
N ASP A 63 -2.18 25.46 22.71
CA ASP A 63 -2.20 26.53 21.72
C ASP A 63 -2.05 27.92 22.37
N MET A 64 -2.81 28.18 23.43
CA MET A 64 -2.71 29.42 24.21
C MET A 64 -1.37 29.55 24.96
N MET A 65 -0.84 28.44 25.47
CA MET A 65 0.43 28.39 26.21
C MET A 65 1.61 28.77 25.30
N PHE A 66 1.73 28.12 24.14
CA PHE A 66 2.79 28.36 23.17
C PHE A 66 2.68 29.75 22.53
N ASP A 67 1.47 30.20 22.17
CA ASP A 67 1.25 31.56 21.64
C ASP A 67 1.69 32.64 22.65
N THR A 68 1.39 32.43 23.93
CA THR A 68 1.79 33.36 25.00
C THR A 68 3.30 33.34 25.19
N ALA A 69 3.93 32.16 25.22
CA ALA A 69 5.38 32.04 25.35
C ALA A 69 6.14 32.67 24.17
N PHE A 70 5.63 32.50 22.95
CA PHE A 70 6.16 33.15 21.76
C PHE A 70 6.10 34.68 21.88
N ARG A 71 4.93 35.24 22.19
CA ARG A 71 4.75 36.70 22.36
C ARG A 71 5.59 37.30 23.48
N CYS A 72 5.84 36.52 24.53
CA CYS A 72 6.68 36.92 25.66
C CYS A 72 8.18 36.66 25.44
N GLN A 73 8.59 36.10 24.29
CA GLN A 73 9.98 35.70 24.01
C GLN A 73 10.56 34.71 25.02
N ARG A 74 9.70 33.80 25.54
CA ARG A 74 10.04 32.76 26.51
C ARG A 74 9.78 31.36 25.96
N LEU A 75 9.71 31.20 24.63
CA LEU A 75 9.40 29.93 23.98
C LEU A 75 10.42 28.84 24.34
N SER A 76 11.72 29.16 24.26
CA SER A 76 12.78 28.20 24.60
C SER A 76 12.75 27.75 26.07
N ASP A 77 12.34 28.62 26.99
CA ASP A 77 12.19 28.26 28.41
C ASP A 77 10.98 27.35 28.63
N LEU A 78 9.89 27.56 27.88
CA LEU A 78 8.73 26.68 27.89
C LEU A 78 9.07 25.31 27.30
N GLU A 79 9.76 25.25 26.16
CA GLU A 79 10.16 23.99 25.52
C GLU A 79 11.10 23.18 26.40
N GLN A 80 12.06 23.83 27.06
CA GLN A 80 12.94 23.14 28.00
C GLN A 80 12.16 22.55 29.19
N LEU A 81 11.13 23.26 29.68
CA LEU A 81 10.23 22.76 30.70
C LEU A 81 9.42 21.56 30.20
N CYS A 82 8.82 21.66 29.00
CA CYS A 82 8.08 20.57 28.33
C CYS A 82 8.94 19.32 28.17
N LEU A 83 10.15 19.47 27.62
CA LEU A 83 11.13 18.40 27.45
C LEU A 83 11.47 17.75 28.80
N SER A 84 11.78 18.54 29.82
CA SER A 84 12.13 18.02 31.14
C SER A 84 10.96 17.24 31.77
N SER A 85 9.73 17.75 31.65
CA SER A 85 8.53 17.06 32.13
C SER A 85 8.28 15.76 31.37
N ALA A 86 8.43 15.78 30.04
CA ALA A 86 8.22 14.60 29.20
C ALA A 86 9.24 13.50 29.50
N LEU A 87 10.53 13.82 29.56
CA LEU A 87 11.60 12.87 29.85
C LEU A 87 11.46 12.27 31.25
N LYS A 88 11.15 13.10 32.25
CA LYS A 88 10.90 12.61 33.62
C LYS A 88 9.72 11.65 33.67
N THR A 89 8.57 12.05 33.10
CA THR A 89 7.34 11.24 33.13
C THR A 89 7.51 9.96 32.32
N PHE A 90 8.23 9.99 31.20
CA PHE A 90 8.51 8.82 30.37
C PHE A 90 9.42 7.82 31.09
N ARG A 91 10.47 8.31 31.76
CA ARG A 91 11.43 7.47 32.49
C ARG A 91 10.80 6.70 33.64
N GLU A 92 9.81 7.29 34.31
CA GLU A 92 9.05 6.61 35.38
C GLU A 92 8.26 5.38 34.89
N GLN A 93 8.07 5.22 33.58
CA GLN A 93 7.30 4.14 32.97
C GLN A 93 8.17 2.94 32.52
N ASP A 94 9.50 3.04 32.61
CA ASP A 94 10.48 1.99 32.24
C ASP A 94 10.22 1.34 30.87
N SER A 95 10.23 2.16 29.81
CA SER A 95 9.93 1.75 28.44
C SER A 95 11.11 2.01 27.51
N ASP A 96 11.36 1.06 26.59
CA ASP A 96 12.33 1.19 25.50
C ASP A 96 11.73 1.81 24.22
N ALA A 97 10.44 2.15 24.23
CA ALA A 97 9.77 2.75 23.08
C ALA A 97 10.37 4.12 22.71
N LEU A 98 10.15 4.57 21.47
CA LEU A 98 10.54 5.92 21.06
C LEU A 98 9.66 6.96 21.73
N LEU A 99 10.22 8.13 21.99
CA LEU A 99 9.53 9.29 22.55
C LEU A 99 9.57 10.43 21.52
N PHE A 100 8.40 10.80 21.02
CA PHE A 100 8.23 11.86 20.04
C PHE A 100 7.94 13.17 20.78
N ILE A 101 8.68 14.23 20.48
CA ILE A 101 8.55 15.54 21.14
C ILE A 101 8.53 16.65 20.08
N ASN A 102 7.52 17.50 20.18
CA ASN A 102 7.40 18.72 19.38
C ASN A 102 8.51 19.72 19.70
N ILE A 103 9.13 20.27 18.65
CA ILE A 103 10.16 21.30 18.75
C ILE A 103 9.92 22.42 17.74
N CYS A 104 10.10 23.66 18.18
CA CYS A 104 10.02 24.83 17.32
C CYS A 104 11.37 25.05 16.62
N PRO A 105 11.40 25.11 15.27
CA PRO A 105 12.63 25.37 14.51
C PRO A 105 13.38 26.64 14.92
N GLU A 106 12.64 27.68 15.27
CA GLU A 106 13.22 28.97 15.69
C GLU A 106 14.09 28.82 16.94
N SER A 107 13.69 27.99 17.89
CA SER A 107 14.46 27.73 19.11
C SER A 107 15.77 26.98 18.81
N MET A 108 15.75 26.09 17.81
CA MET A 108 16.95 25.38 17.35
C MET A 108 17.97 26.33 16.73
N ILE A 109 17.49 27.32 15.97
CA ILE A 109 18.34 28.29 15.26
C ILE A 109 18.87 29.36 16.24
N GLN A 110 17.99 29.96 17.04
CA GLN A 110 18.35 31.11 17.89
C GLN A 110 19.19 30.73 19.11
N LYS A 111 19.10 29.48 19.58
CA LYS A 111 19.81 29.02 20.78
C LYS A 111 20.56 27.71 20.52
N PRO A 112 21.71 27.74 19.82
CA PRO A 112 22.51 26.53 19.56
C PRO A 112 22.90 25.75 20.83
N ALA A 113 23.02 26.43 21.97
CA ALA A 113 23.25 25.81 23.27
C ALA A 113 22.12 24.83 23.71
N MET A 114 20.92 24.94 23.11
CA MET A 114 19.78 24.08 23.41
C MET A 114 20.07 22.60 23.12
N LEU A 115 20.88 22.29 22.10
CA LEU A 115 21.30 20.90 21.83
C LEU A 115 22.07 20.34 23.03
N ASN A 116 23.08 21.09 23.51
CA ASN A 116 23.89 20.69 24.66
C ASN A 116 23.05 20.56 25.93
N ASP A 117 22.10 21.47 26.15
CA ASP A 117 21.16 21.40 27.26
C ASP A 117 20.26 20.16 27.16
N THR A 118 19.74 19.84 25.97
CA THR A 118 18.91 18.66 25.68
C THR A 118 19.69 17.38 25.95
N VAL A 119 20.91 17.25 25.40
CA VAL A 119 21.78 16.10 25.62
C VAL A 119 22.15 15.94 27.10
N ARG A 120 22.37 17.05 27.83
CA ARG A 120 22.58 17.01 29.28
C ARG A 120 21.35 16.45 30.02
N ILE A 121 20.15 16.96 29.72
CA ILE A 121 18.90 16.52 30.37
C ILE A 121 18.62 15.04 30.06
N LEU A 122 18.89 14.58 28.82
CA LEU A 122 18.78 13.18 28.44
C LEU A 122 19.72 12.29 29.25
N ARG A 123 20.99 12.71 29.40
CA ARG A 123 21.99 11.98 30.21
C ARG A 123 21.57 11.89 31.67
N GLU A 124 21.06 12.98 32.25
CA GLU A 124 20.56 13.02 33.63
C GLU A 124 19.31 12.13 33.81
N SER A 125 18.46 12.06 32.79
CA SER A 125 17.28 11.20 32.76
C SER A 125 17.60 9.74 32.43
N GLY A 126 18.81 9.46 31.94
CA GLY A 126 19.25 8.14 31.47
C GLY A 126 18.48 7.62 30.24
N ILE A 127 18.00 8.54 29.40
CA ILE A 127 17.38 8.24 28.10
C ILE A 127 18.44 8.49 27.03
N ARG A 128 18.55 7.60 26.04
CA ARG A 128 19.53 7.77 24.96
C ARG A 128 18.98 8.69 23.86
N PRO A 129 19.81 9.49 23.18
CA PRO A 129 19.35 10.34 22.07
C PRO A 129 18.57 9.59 20.98
N GLU A 130 18.93 8.34 20.69
CA GLU A 130 18.27 7.51 19.67
C GLU A 130 16.85 7.09 20.05
N GLN A 131 16.46 7.28 21.31
CA GLN A 131 15.08 7.07 21.76
C GLN A 131 14.21 8.32 21.53
N LEU A 132 14.79 9.46 21.15
CA LEU A 132 14.07 10.70 20.96
C LEU A 132 13.86 11.01 19.47
N VAL A 133 12.61 11.27 19.11
CA VAL A 133 12.22 11.76 17.78
C VAL A 133 11.75 13.19 17.92
N LEU A 134 12.38 14.12 17.21
CA LEU A 134 12.02 15.53 17.23
C LEU A 134 11.03 15.83 16.11
N GLU A 135 9.83 16.29 16.49
CA GLU A 135 8.76 16.65 15.57
C GLU A 135 8.82 18.13 15.22
N ILE A 136 9.02 18.42 13.94
CA ILE A 136 9.08 19.77 13.40
C ILE A 136 7.73 20.08 12.75
N SER A 137 7.00 21.01 13.33
CA SER A 137 5.72 21.47 12.77
C SER A 137 5.93 22.44 11.60
N GLU A 138 5.17 22.25 10.52
CA GLU A 138 5.12 23.19 9.39
C GLU A 138 4.46 24.53 9.71
N ARG A 139 3.78 24.64 10.87
CA ARG A 139 3.07 25.87 11.31
C ARG A 139 4.01 27.03 11.62
N PHE A 140 5.28 26.75 11.86
CA PHE A 140 6.32 27.74 12.12
C PHE A 140 7.22 27.86 10.88
N PRO A 141 6.84 28.67 9.88
CA PRO A 141 7.63 28.83 8.66
C PRO A 141 9.01 29.38 8.99
N VAL A 142 10.04 28.72 8.47
CA VAL A 142 11.43 29.14 8.64
C VAL A 142 11.87 29.89 7.39
N ASP A 143 12.20 31.17 7.55
CA ASP A 143 12.68 32.00 6.43
C ASP A 143 14.05 31.53 5.91
N ASN A 144 14.87 30.92 6.78
CA ASN A 144 16.22 30.43 6.46
C ASN A 144 16.34 28.91 6.63
N THR A 145 15.91 28.15 5.62
CA THR A 145 15.97 26.67 5.65
C THR A 145 17.40 26.12 5.76
N ALA A 146 18.42 26.87 5.35
CA ALA A 146 19.82 26.45 5.44
C ALA A 146 20.33 26.40 6.88
N GLU A 147 19.98 27.38 7.72
CA GLU A 147 20.33 27.38 9.14
C GLU A 147 19.61 26.26 9.90
N LEU A 148 18.33 26.01 9.57
CA LEU A 148 17.61 24.88 10.13
C LEU A 148 18.27 23.55 9.75
N GLN A 149 18.65 23.38 8.48
CA GLN A 149 19.32 22.17 8.02
C GLN A 149 20.63 21.94 8.76
N GLN A 150 21.44 22.98 8.98
CA GLN A 150 22.67 22.90 9.76
C GLN A 150 22.41 22.49 11.20
N ALA A 151 21.40 23.08 11.86
CA ALA A 151 21.01 22.68 13.20
C ALA A 151 20.59 21.21 13.23
N LEU A 152 19.72 20.77 12.31
CA LEU A 152 19.24 19.38 12.28
C LEU A 152 20.34 18.35 12.03
N VAL A 153 21.36 18.69 11.25
CA VAL A 153 22.54 17.82 11.08
C VAL A 153 23.20 17.57 12.43
N GLN A 154 23.38 18.60 13.27
CA GLN A 154 23.99 18.44 14.60
C GLN A 154 23.15 17.54 15.51
N TYR A 155 21.82 17.67 15.47
CA TYR A 155 20.93 16.77 16.23
C TYR A 155 21.02 15.33 15.70
N LYS A 156 21.04 15.12 14.39
CA LYS A 156 21.22 13.76 13.82
C LYS A 156 22.57 13.15 14.18
N GLU A 157 23.65 13.94 14.22
CA GLU A 157 24.99 13.50 14.63
C GLU A 157 25.03 13.04 16.10
N GLU A 158 24.24 13.66 16.98
CA GLU A 158 24.06 13.22 18.37
C GLU A 158 23.11 12.02 18.52
N GLY A 159 22.49 11.55 17.43
CA GLY A 159 21.68 10.32 17.39
C GLY A 159 20.17 10.52 17.37
N PHE A 160 19.67 11.77 17.37
CA PHE A 160 18.24 12.05 17.33
C PHE A 160 17.64 11.71 15.96
N ALA A 161 16.42 11.17 15.95
CA ALA A 161 15.62 11.03 14.73
C ALA A 161 14.75 12.28 14.52
N ILE A 162 14.47 12.60 13.25
CA ILE A 162 13.69 13.79 12.89
C ILE A 162 12.38 13.39 12.22
N ALA A 163 11.29 14.03 12.63
CA ALA A 163 9.96 13.90 12.03
C ALA A 163 9.44 15.25 11.52
N ILE A 164 8.70 15.25 10.42
CA ILE A 164 7.87 16.38 10.01
C ILE A 164 6.44 16.13 10.45
N ASP A 165 5.85 17.10 11.12
CA ASP A 165 4.48 17.08 11.63
C ASP A 165 3.52 17.89 10.74
N ASP A 166 2.24 17.53 10.77
CA ASP A 166 1.13 18.18 10.03
C ASP A 166 1.29 18.24 8.49
N LEU A 167 1.92 17.26 7.83
CA LEU A 167 2.19 17.36 6.38
C LEU A 167 0.91 17.56 5.55
N GLY A 168 0.86 18.69 4.82
CA GLY A 168 -0.18 19.02 3.84
C GLY A 168 -1.23 20.01 4.33
N SER A 169 -1.16 20.47 5.58
CA SER A 169 -2.06 21.50 6.12
C SER A 169 -1.68 22.93 5.64
N GLY A 170 -0.48 23.12 5.09
CA GLY A 170 0.07 24.39 4.61
C GLY A 170 0.94 24.31 3.34
N TYR A 171 1.40 25.47 2.87
CA TYR A 171 2.12 25.63 1.58
C TYR A 171 3.59 25.16 1.59
N SER A 172 4.18 24.86 2.76
CA SER A 172 5.64 24.71 2.92
C SER A 172 6.10 23.31 3.32
N GLY A 173 5.21 22.38 3.71
CA GLY A 173 5.59 21.06 4.22
C GLY A 173 6.40 20.20 3.24
N LEU A 174 5.99 20.14 1.97
CA LEU A 174 6.73 19.40 0.94
C LEU A 174 8.10 20.02 0.60
N LYS A 175 8.21 21.36 0.70
CA LYS A 175 9.49 22.05 0.50
C LYS A 175 10.45 21.75 1.64
N LEU A 176 9.98 21.89 2.88
CA LEU A 176 10.76 21.56 4.07
C LEU A 176 11.20 20.09 4.03
N TRP A 177 10.30 19.20 3.63
CA TRP A 177 10.60 17.78 3.46
C TRP A 177 11.75 17.50 2.50
N SER A 178 11.72 18.12 1.31
CA SER A 178 12.78 18.00 0.31
C SER A 178 14.13 18.51 0.81
N ASP A 179 14.15 19.50 1.70
CA ASP A 179 15.39 20.11 2.20
C ASP A 179 16.01 19.27 3.34
N ILE A 180 15.20 18.74 4.27
CA ILE A 180 15.70 18.17 5.54
C ILE A 180 15.85 16.64 5.57
N HIS A 181 15.24 15.91 4.64
CA HIS A 181 15.30 14.44 4.55
C HIS A 181 15.02 13.74 5.91
N PRO A 182 13.81 13.84 6.47
CA PRO A 182 13.45 13.35 7.79
C PRO A 182 13.32 11.82 7.82
N ASP A 183 13.42 11.24 9.02
CA ASP A 183 13.24 9.81 9.27
C ASP A 183 11.75 9.43 9.25
N TYR A 184 10.88 10.35 9.70
CA TYR A 184 9.43 10.19 9.74
C TYR A 184 8.69 11.39 9.12
N VAL A 185 7.53 11.11 8.55
CA VAL A 185 6.56 12.12 8.11
C VAL A 185 5.21 11.73 8.69
N LYS A 186 4.56 12.68 9.37
CA LYS A 186 3.20 12.52 9.88
C LYS A 186 2.21 13.20 8.92
N ILE A 187 1.20 12.45 8.48
CA ILE A 187 0.12 12.97 7.62
C ILE A 187 -0.98 13.51 8.53
N ASP A 188 -1.30 14.80 8.38
CA ASP A 188 -2.30 15.48 9.19
C ASP A 188 -3.67 14.80 9.14
N ARG A 189 -4.39 14.88 10.26
CA ARG A 189 -5.74 14.37 10.44
C ARG A 189 -6.70 14.80 9.32
N HIS A 190 -6.54 15.99 8.73
CA HIS A 190 -7.40 16.46 7.64
C HIS A 190 -7.48 15.46 6.48
N PHE A 191 -6.35 14.85 6.11
CA PHE A 191 -6.27 13.87 5.01
C PHE A 191 -6.65 12.46 5.44
N ILE A 192 -6.57 12.16 6.72
CA ILE A 192 -6.86 10.84 7.27
C ILE A 192 -8.36 10.67 7.59
N HIS A 193 -8.99 11.72 8.12
CA HIS A 193 -10.41 11.69 8.47
C HIS A 193 -11.27 11.41 7.23
N GLN A 194 -12.08 10.36 7.28
CA GLN A 194 -12.93 9.86 6.19
C GLN A 194 -12.17 9.50 4.90
N VAL A 195 -10.89 9.12 5.01
CA VAL A 195 -10.09 8.68 3.85
C VAL A 195 -10.67 7.43 3.16
N ASP A 196 -11.41 6.60 3.89
CA ASP A 196 -12.14 5.43 3.36
C ASP A 196 -13.25 5.80 2.36
N GLN A 197 -13.72 7.05 2.38
CA GLN A 197 -14.85 7.53 1.58
C GLN A 197 -14.46 8.57 0.52
N ASP A 198 -13.28 9.17 0.63
CA ASP A 198 -12.86 10.28 -0.22
C ASP A 198 -11.71 9.89 -1.16
N PRO A 199 -11.97 9.64 -2.46
CA PRO A 199 -10.93 9.22 -3.41
C PRO A 199 -9.82 10.26 -3.62
N VAL A 200 -10.08 11.55 -3.38
CA VAL A 200 -9.06 12.60 -3.49
C VAL A 200 -8.06 12.49 -2.34
N LYS A 201 -8.56 12.26 -1.11
CA LYS A 201 -7.70 11.98 0.04
C LYS A 201 -6.91 10.69 -0.15
N GLN A 202 -7.54 9.64 -0.67
CA GLN A 202 -6.87 8.38 -1.00
C GLN A 202 -5.72 8.58 -1.98
N ALA A 203 -5.94 9.35 -3.05
CA ALA A 203 -4.91 9.67 -4.04
C ALA A 203 -3.78 10.52 -3.45
N PHE A 204 -4.09 11.51 -2.61
CA PHE A 204 -3.10 12.31 -1.91
C PHE A 204 -2.23 11.45 -0.98
N VAL A 205 -2.85 10.71 -0.07
CA VAL A 205 -2.16 9.82 0.88
C VAL A 205 -1.31 8.81 0.14
N SER A 206 -1.84 8.17 -0.92
CA SER A 206 -1.07 7.24 -1.76
C SER A 206 0.14 7.89 -2.42
N SER A 207 0.03 9.16 -2.82
CA SER A 207 1.14 9.91 -3.41
C SER A 207 2.22 10.22 -2.37
N VAL A 208 1.83 10.61 -1.15
CA VAL A 208 2.76 10.82 -0.03
C VAL A 208 3.49 9.52 0.31
N VAL A 209 2.77 8.40 0.44
CA VAL A 209 3.37 7.08 0.71
C VAL A 209 4.41 6.71 -0.34
N ARG A 210 4.08 6.84 -1.63
CA ARG A 210 5.03 6.54 -2.72
C ARG A 210 6.29 7.40 -2.66
N LEU A 211 6.14 8.68 -2.32
CA LEU A 211 7.26 9.61 -2.23
C LEU A 211 8.12 9.26 -1.00
N CYS A 212 7.51 8.93 0.13
CA CYS A 212 8.20 8.43 1.32
C CYS A 212 8.98 7.13 1.07
N ASP A 213 8.40 6.15 0.35
CA ASP A 213 9.08 4.92 -0.03
C ASP A 213 10.34 5.18 -0.87
N GLN A 214 10.25 6.11 -1.84
CA GLN A 214 11.38 6.49 -2.68
C GLN A 214 12.50 7.19 -1.89
N LEU A 215 12.14 7.98 -0.89
CA LEU A 215 13.08 8.72 -0.05
C LEU A 215 13.53 7.96 1.20
N ARG A 216 13.09 6.71 1.39
CA ARG A 216 13.35 5.89 2.60
C ARG A 216 12.90 6.57 3.89
N CYS A 217 11.81 7.32 3.82
CA CYS A 217 11.18 8.00 4.94
C CYS A 217 9.95 7.19 5.41
N LYS A 218 9.72 7.08 6.72
CA LYS A 218 8.57 6.34 7.25
C LYS A 218 7.34 7.24 7.40
N VAL A 219 6.17 6.75 6.98
CA VAL A 219 4.90 7.47 7.11
C VAL A 219 4.17 7.09 8.38
N ILE A 220 3.70 8.08 9.12
CA ILE A 220 2.78 7.95 10.25
C ILE A 220 1.46 8.60 9.85
N ALA A 221 0.35 7.87 9.92
CA ALA A 221 -0.99 8.45 9.71
C ALA A 221 -1.60 8.90 11.05
N GLU A 222 -2.05 10.14 11.12
CA GLU A 222 -2.63 10.73 12.34
C GLU A 222 -4.14 10.84 12.34
N GLY A 223 -4.72 10.89 13.54
CA GLY A 223 -6.14 11.19 13.71
C GLY A 223 -7.06 10.06 13.25
N ILE A 224 -6.60 8.81 13.29
CA ILE A 224 -7.41 7.63 12.97
C ILE A 224 -8.45 7.41 14.07
N GLU A 225 -9.73 7.46 13.70
CA GLU A 225 -10.85 7.34 14.63
C GLU A 225 -11.67 6.07 14.38
N THR A 226 -11.64 5.54 13.16
CA THR A 226 -12.47 4.40 12.73
C THR A 226 -11.66 3.24 12.17
N GLU A 227 -12.20 2.02 12.29
CA GLU A 227 -11.55 0.82 11.73
C GLU A 227 -11.52 0.85 10.20
N SER A 228 -12.47 1.53 9.54
CA SER A 228 -12.49 1.66 8.08
C SER A 228 -11.38 2.58 7.56
N GLU A 229 -11.10 3.69 8.25
CA GLU A 229 -9.93 4.54 7.97
C GLU A 229 -8.64 3.73 8.14
N LEU A 230 -8.50 3.00 9.25
CA LEU A 230 -7.32 2.18 9.53
C LEU A 230 -7.10 1.09 8.48
N ALA A 231 -8.17 0.41 8.05
CA ALA A 231 -8.12 -0.61 7.00
C ALA A 231 -7.70 -0.02 5.65
N THR A 232 -8.24 1.15 5.29
CA THR A 232 -7.90 1.89 4.07
C THR A 232 -6.43 2.32 4.07
N LEU A 233 -5.94 2.90 5.15
CA LEU A 233 -4.54 3.34 5.26
C LEU A 233 -3.57 2.17 5.20
N ARG A 234 -3.94 1.05 5.84
CA ARG A 234 -3.15 -0.18 5.78
C ARG A 234 -3.08 -0.73 4.36
N SER A 235 -4.19 -0.72 3.61
CA SER A 235 -4.19 -1.17 2.22
C SER A 235 -3.31 -0.29 1.33
N MET A 236 -3.12 0.98 1.68
CA MET A 236 -2.19 1.91 1.01
C MET A 236 -0.70 1.70 1.38
N GLY A 237 -0.38 0.81 2.32
CA GLY A 237 1.01 0.56 2.76
C GLY A 237 1.44 1.36 3.98
N ILE A 238 0.52 2.02 4.69
CA ILE A 238 0.85 2.71 5.94
C ILE A 238 0.83 1.69 7.07
N HIS A 239 1.94 1.63 7.81
CA HIS A 239 2.16 0.66 8.88
C HIS A 239 2.32 1.31 10.26
N LEU A 240 2.63 2.61 10.31
CA LEU A 240 2.71 3.39 11.55
C LEU A 240 1.49 4.29 11.65
N ALA A 241 0.85 4.26 12.81
CA ALA A 241 -0.47 4.85 12.95
C ALA A 241 -0.67 5.45 14.33
N GLN A 242 -1.39 6.56 14.38
CA GLN A 242 -1.76 7.29 15.59
C GLN A 242 -3.20 7.77 15.49
N GLY A 243 -3.95 7.66 16.59
CA GLY A 243 -5.34 8.10 16.63
C GLY A 243 -6.11 7.56 17.82
N TYR A 244 -7.32 8.06 18.04
CA TYR A 244 -8.13 7.67 19.19
C TYR A 244 -8.55 6.20 19.16
N LEU A 245 -8.60 5.59 17.98
CA LEU A 245 -8.80 4.15 17.82
C LEU A 245 -7.67 3.31 18.46
N LEU A 246 -6.43 3.82 18.42
CA LEU A 246 -5.23 3.14 18.91
C LEU A 246 -4.90 3.54 20.36
N GLY A 247 -5.32 4.72 20.78
CA GLY A 247 -5.20 5.18 22.15
C GLY A 247 -5.39 6.69 22.25
N GLN A 248 -6.11 7.11 23.29
CA GLN A 248 -6.21 8.53 23.62
C GLN A 248 -5.00 8.98 24.44
N PRO A 249 -4.64 10.29 24.39
CA PRO A 249 -3.60 10.86 25.23
C PRO A 249 -3.86 10.60 26.72
N ARG A 250 -2.94 9.90 27.41
CA ARG A 250 -3.05 9.57 28.84
C ARG A 250 -1.68 9.61 29.55
N PRO A 251 -1.61 9.86 30.87
CA PRO A 251 -0.33 9.89 31.59
C PRO A 251 0.45 8.57 31.56
N LYS A 252 -0.26 7.43 31.50
CA LYS A 252 0.35 6.10 31.49
C LYS A 252 0.50 5.59 30.05
N LEU A 253 1.66 5.03 29.72
CA LEU A 253 1.91 4.41 28.43
C LEU A 253 0.94 3.24 28.22
N SER A 254 0.10 3.36 27.22
CA SER A 254 -0.89 2.33 26.86
C SER A 254 -1.25 2.48 25.39
N PHE A 255 -1.53 1.36 24.75
CA PHE A 255 -2.00 1.31 23.38
C PHE A 255 -3.01 0.18 23.23
N THR A 256 -3.84 0.31 22.21
CA THR A 256 -4.76 -0.72 21.75
C THR A 256 -4.40 -1.03 20.31
N VAL A 257 -4.25 -2.31 20.00
CA VAL A 257 -4.26 -2.77 18.62
C VAL A 257 -5.65 -3.34 18.42
N PRO A 258 -6.54 -2.67 17.66
CA PRO A 258 -7.86 -3.21 17.40
C PRO A 258 -7.72 -4.64 16.88
N ASN A 259 -8.63 -5.53 17.29
CA ASN A 259 -8.81 -6.80 16.61
C ASN A 259 -9.49 -6.53 15.26
N ILE A 260 -8.83 -5.73 14.43
CA ILE A 260 -9.03 -5.81 12.99
C ILE A 260 -8.72 -7.28 12.73
N CYS A 261 -9.74 -8.02 12.28
CA CYS A 261 -9.59 -9.35 11.72
C CYS A 261 -8.21 -9.38 11.09
N ARG A 262 -7.32 -10.25 11.62
CA ARG A 262 -5.94 -10.46 11.14
C ARG A 262 -5.88 -9.86 9.75
N ALA A 263 -5.10 -8.80 9.50
CA ALA A 263 -4.65 -8.71 8.12
C ALA A 263 -4.09 -10.08 7.83
N PRO A 264 -4.60 -10.73 6.78
CA PRO A 264 -4.44 -12.15 6.58
C PRO A 264 -2.97 -12.43 6.80
N THR A 265 -2.68 -13.01 7.97
CA THR A 265 -1.34 -13.41 8.32
C THR A 265 -1.27 -14.70 7.57
N ASP A 266 -0.81 -14.60 6.33
CA ASP A 266 -0.24 -15.73 5.61
C ASP A 266 -1.14 -16.98 5.59
N THR A 267 -2.47 -16.80 5.54
CA THR A 267 -3.37 -17.90 5.21
C THR A 267 -3.54 -17.88 3.70
N THR A 268 -2.55 -18.47 3.04
CA THR A 268 -2.56 -18.84 1.62
C THR A 268 -2.92 -17.70 0.66
N GLN A 269 -1.88 -17.10 0.07
CA GLN A 269 -1.95 -16.45 -1.24
C GLN A 269 -2.61 -17.42 -2.25
N ARG A 270 -3.94 -17.44 -2.29
CA ARG A 270 -4.72 -17.99 -3.40
C ARG A 270 -5.31 -16.78 -4.11
N GLY A 271 -4.96 -16.66 -5.39
CA GLY A 271 -5.01 -15.43 -6.19
C GLY A 271 -6.33 -14.68 -6.12
N GLY A 272 -6.23 -13.35 -5.98
CA GLY A 272 -7.29 -12.36 -6.17
C GLY A 272 -8.74 -12.88 -6.22
N LEU A 273 -9.33 -12.86 -7.42
CA LEU A 273 -10.72 -13.29 -7.67
C LEU A 273 -10.91 -14.82 -7.63
N GLU A 274 -9.84 -15.61 -7.64
CA GLU A 274 -9.88 -17.08 -7.63
C GLU A 274 -10.09 -17.68 -6.24
N ARG A 275 -10.03 -16.86 -5.19
CA ARG A 275 -10.32 -17.32 -3.83
C ARG A 275 -11.80 -17.75 -3.67
N PRO A 276 -12.08 -18.77 -2.83
CA PRO A 276 -13.45 -19.22 -2.57
C PRO A 276 -14.31 -18.13 -1.93
N VAL A 277 -15.58 -18.04 -2.33
CA VAL A 277 -16.55 -17.09 -1.75
C VAL A 277 -16.89 -17.44 -0.29
N GLY A 278 -16.68 -18.70 0.11
CA GLY A 278 -16.83 -19.16 1.48
C GLY A 278 -15.98 -18.38 2.50
N ASP A 279 -14.83 -17.86 2.08
CA ASP A 279 -13.96 -17.04 2.93
C ASP A 279 -14.61 -15.71 3.35
N LEU A 280 -15.65 -15.28 2.62
CA LEU A 280 -16.43 -14.09 2.91
C LEU A 280 -17.71 -14.38 3.71
N CYS A 281 -18.03 -15.65 3.92
CA CYS A 281 -19.28 -16.07 4.52
C CYS A 281 -19.38 -15.58 5.97
N GLN A 282 -20.48 -14.90 6.28
CA GLN A 282 -20.83 -14.48 7.62
C GLN A 282 -22.02 -15.30 8.13
N PRO A 283 -21.95 -15.82 9.36
CA PRO A 283 -23.09 -16.50 9.95
C PRO A 283 -24.22 -15.49 10.17
N LEU A 284 -25.40 -15.80 9.62
CA LEU A 284 -26.62 -15.04 9.88
C LEU A 284 -27.71 -16.00 10.35
N MET A 285 -28.47 -15.55 11.35
CA MET A 285 -29.63 -16.28 11.84
C MET A 285 -30.60 -16.59 10.69
N CYS A 286 -31.09 -17.81 10.64
CA CYS A 286 -32.11 -18.26 9.70
C CYS A 286 -33.44 -18.50 10.40
N ILE A 287 -34.52 -18.50 9.64
CA ILE A 287 -35.87 -18.81 10.10
C ILE A 287 -36.43 -20.02 9.35
N ARG A 288 -37.35 -20.74 9.97
CA ARG A 288 -38.06 -21.84 9.32
C ARG A 288 -39.17 -21.30 8.42
N PRO A 289 -39.58 -22.01 7.36
CA PRO A 289 -40.73 -21.62 6.56
C PRO A 289 -42.00 -21.50 7.41
N SER A 290 -42.16 -22.33 8.44
CA SER A 290 -43.31 -22.30 9.37
C SER A 290 -43.35 -21.08 10.30
N THR A 291 -42.30 -20.25 10.36
CA THR A 291 -42.27 -19.04 11.19
C THR A 291 -43.38 -18.07 10.76
N SER A 292 -44.04 -17.43 11.73
CA SER A 292 -45.13 -16.48 11.44
C SER A 292 -44.58 -15.14 10.95
N MET A 293 -45.33 -14.47 10.07
CA MET A 293 -44.98 -13.11 9.62
C MET A 293 -44.90 -12.10 10.79
N LEU A 294 -45.67 -12.30 11.87
CA LEU A 294 -45.58 -11.49 13.08
C LEU A 294 -44.22 -11.62 13.77
N ASP A 295 -43.68 -12.84 13.87
CA ASP A 295 -42.38 -13.06 14.50
C ASP A 295 -41.24 -12.50 13.64
N VAL A 296 -41.37 -12.56 12.31
CA VAL A 296 -40.42 -11.91 11.40
C VAL A 296 -40.46 -10.39 11.51
N ASP A 297 -41.65 -9.78 11.65
CA ASP A 297 -41.82 -8.34 11.90
C ASP A 297 -41.10 -7.90 13.19
N ARG A 298 -41.21 -8.72 14.25
CA ARG A 298 -40.48 -8.49 15.51
C ARG A 298 -38.98 -8.54 15.30
N LEU A 299 -38.46 -9.55 14.61
CA LEU A 299 -37.03 -9.68 14.33
C LEU A 299 -36.48 -8.46 13.57
N PHE A 300 -37.19 -7.98 12.53
CA PHE A 300 -36.78 -6.77 11.81
C PHE A 300 -36.88 -5.50 12.66
N THR A 301 -37.81 -5.44 13.59
CA THR A 301 -37.99 -4.29 14.48
C THR A 301 -36.93 -4.24 15.58
N GLU A 302 -36.58 -5.40 16.16
CA GLU A 302 -35.63 -5.53 17.26
C GLU A 302 -34.16 -5.45 16.81
N ILE A 303 -33.87 -5.75 15.54
CA ILE A 303 -32.51 -5.69 14.96
C ILE A 303 -32.45 -4.56 13.91
N PRO A 304 -32.06 -3.34 14.32
CA PRO A 304 -31.83 -2.23 13.39
C PRO A 304 -30.77 -2.61 12.34
N GLY A 305 -31.05 -2.34 11.07
CA GLY A 305 -30.15 -2.66 9.95
C GLY A 305 -30.37 -4.03 9.31
N LEU A 306 -31.15 -4.92 9.91
CA LEU A 306 -31.54 -6.19 9.28
C LEU A 306 -32.56 -5.92 8.15
N THR A 307 -32.18 -6.25 6.92
CA THR A 307 -32.99 -5.99 5.70
C THR A 307 -33.60 -7.24 5.08
N SER A 308 -33.04 -8.42 5.36
CA SER A 308 -33.54 -9.71 4.89
C SER A 308 -33.14 -10.84 5.84
N LEU A 309 -33.83 -11.97 5.76
CA LEU A 309 -33.60 -13.17 6.56
C LEU A 309 -33.61 -14.43 5.68
N PRO A 310 -32.61 -15.31 5.79
CA PRO A 310 -32.62 -16.63 5.17
C PRO A 310 -33.71 -17.53 5.72
N VAL A 311 -34.45 -18.16 4.81
CA VAL A 311 -35.46 -19.17 5.12
C VAL A 311 -34.87 -20.54 4.83
N VAL A 312 -34.75 -21.37 5.87
CA VAL A 312 -34.04 -22.65 5.85
C VAL A 312 -34.93 -23.74 6.43
N GLU A 313 -35.01 -24.88 5.75
CA GLU A 313 -35.71 -26.09 6.21
C GLU A 313 -34.73 -27.26 6.20
N ASP A 314 -34.55 -27.94 7.33
CA ASP A 314 -33.61 -29.06 7.48
C ASP A 314 -32.20 -28.78 6.94
N ASP A 315 -31.66 -27.60 7.28
CA ASP A 315 -30.38 -27.04 6.80
C ASP A 315 -30.31 -26.76 5.29
N ILE A 316 -31.41 -26.88 4.54
CA ILE A 316 -31.47 -26.54 3.11
C ILE A 316 -32.03 -25.12 2.95
N PRO A 317 -31.30 -24.17 2.34
CA PRO A 317 -31.83 -22.84 2.11
C PRO A 317 -32.89 -22.86 1.00
N LEU A 318 -34.06 -22.31 1.31
CA LEU A 318 -35.18 -22.17 0.38
C LEU A 318 -35.19 -20.79 -0.30
N GLY A 319 -34.62 -19.77 0.34
CA GLY A 319 -34.54 -18.41 -0.19
C GLY A 319 -34.45 -17.36 0.93
N LEU A 320 -34.86 -16.13 0.62
CA LEU A 320 -34.88 -15.01 1.57
C LEU A 320 -36.31 -14.48 1.79
N ILE A 321 -36.56 -13.89 2.96
CA ILE A 321 -37.66 -12.95 3.19
C ILE A 321 -37.09 -11.54 3.36
N ARG A 322 -37.63 -10.56 2.62
CA ARG A 322 -37.19 -9.17 2.67
C ARG A 322 -38.07 -8.34 3.60
N ARG A 323 -37.46 -7.42 4.37
CA ARG A 323 -38.16 -6.49 5.25
C ARG A 323 -39.18 -5.66 4.49
N HIS A 324 -38.83 -5.19 3.28
CA HIS A 324 -39.76 -4.41 2.46
C HIS A 324 -40.99 -5.20 2.05
N THR A 325 -40.88 -6.52 1.81
CA THR A 325 -42.00 -7.39 1.43
C THR A 325 -42.98 -7.49 2.57
N LEU A 326 -42.47 -7.64 3.79
CA LEU A 326 -43.29 -7.64 5.00
C LEU A 326 -43.98 -6.29 5.21
N LEU A 327 -43.24 -5.18 5.06
CA LEU A 327 -43.80 -3.84 5.18
C LEU A 327 -44.87 -3.57 4.12
N GLU A 328 -44.68 -4.01 2.88
CA GLU A 328 -45.66 -3.89 1.82
C GLU A 328 -46.94 -4.67 2.14
N CYS A 329 -46.82 -5.91 2.63
CA CYS A 329 -47.96 -6.72 3.05
C CYS A 329 -48.73 -6.06 4.21
N PHE A 330 -48.02 -5.49 5.20
CA PHE A 330 -48.65 -4.91 6.39
C PHE A 330 -49.20 -3.51 6.17
N SER A 331 -48.66 -2.75 5.21
CA SER A 331 -49.06 -1.37 4.92
C SER A 331 -50.36 -1.27 4.12
N ARG A 332 -50.82 -2.36 3.48
CA ARG A 332 -52.11 -2.40 2.77
C ARG A 332 -53.28 -2.30 3.78
N PRO A 333 -54.44 -1.73 3.40
CA PRO A 333 -55.63 -1.71 4.26
C PRO A 333 -55.98 -3.12 4.77
N TYR A 334 -56.12 -3.28 6.08
CA TYR A 334 -56.32 -4.58 6.76
C TYR A 334 -55.21 -5.62 6.58
N GLY A 335 -54.08 -5.26 5.95
CA GLY A 335 -52.99 -6.17 5.59
C GLY A 335 -52.39 -6.87 6.80
N ARG A 336 -52.09 -6.13 7.88
CA ARG A 336 -51.52 -6.74 9.10
C ARG A 336 -52.40 -7.86 9.66
N ALA A 337 -53.70 -7.63 9.82
CA ALA A 337 -54.64 -8.63 10.35
C ALA A 337 -54.79 -9.86 9.43
N LEU A 338 -54.57 -9.70 8.12
CA LEU A 338 -54.64 -10.78 7.12
C LEU A 338 -53.36 -11.62 7.07
N TYR A 339 -52.20 -10.99 7.27
CA TYR A 339 -50.90 -11.61 7.00
C TYR A 339 -50.12 -12.02 8.27
N GLU A 340 -50.38 -11.41 9.43
CA GLU A 340 -49.54 -11.61 10.64
C GLU A 340 -49.45 -13.08 11.10
N LYS A 341 -50.49 -13.88 10.89
CA LYS A 341 -50.54 -15.30 11.28
C LYS A 341 -50.10 -16.27 10.19
N ARG A 342 -49.85 -15.78 8.97
CA ARG A 342 -49.43 -16.64 7.85
C ARG A 342 -47.97 -17.02 7.99
N SER A 343 -47.63 -18.14 7.36
CA SER A 343 -46.29 -18.71 7.36
C SER A 343 -45.43 -17.97 6.33
N VAL A 344 -44.19 -17.68 6.71
CA VAL A 344 -43.20 -17.02 5.83
C VAL A 344 -42.90 -17.84 4.58
N GLY A 345 -43.07 -19.16 4.64
CA GLY A 345 -42.97 -20.07 3.50
C GLY A 345 -43.79 -19.63 2.28
N GLU A 346 -44.90 -18.94 2.51
CA GLU A 346 -45.79 -18.45 1.45
C GLU A 346 -45.27 -17.16 0.75
N PHE A 347 -44.22 -16.54 1.31
CA PHE A 347 -43.67 -15.24 0.90
C PHE A 347 -42.17 -15.31 0.59
N ILE A 348 -41.59 -16.52 0.53
CA ILE A 348 -40.19 -16.73 0.14
C ILE A 348 -39.99 -16.21 -1.29
N GLN A 349 -38.87 -15.54 -1.50
CA GLN A 349 -38.52 -15.02 -2.81
C GLN A 349 -37.48 -15.92 -3.47
N ASN A 350 -37.82 -16.39 -4.67
CA ASN A 350 -37.03 -17.36 -5.43
C ASN A 350 -35.95 -16.72 -6.30
N ASP A 351 -35.79 -15.39 -6.24
CA ASP A 351 -34.75 -14.60 -6.93
C ASP A 351 -33.41 -14.54 -6.14
N SER A 352 -33.33 -15.24 -5.01
CA SER A 352 -32.15 -15.28 -4.15
C SER A 352 -31.00 -16.06 -4.81
N LEU A 353 -29.81 -15.46 -4.89
CA LEU A 353 -28.62 -16.15 -5.37
C LEU A 353 -28.07 -17.09 -4.28
N ILE A 354 -28.08 -18.40 -4.55
CA ILE A 354 -27.52 -19.43 -3.68
C ILE A 354 -26.29 -20.02 -4.35
N VAL A 355 -25.15 -20.03 -3.66
CA VAL A 355 -23.88 -20.54 -4.18
C VAL A 355 -23.19 -21.46 -3.18
N ASP A 356 -22.34 -22.37 -3.68
CA ASP A 356 -21.48 -23.19 -2.82
C ASP A 356 -20.24 -22.38 -2.39
N ALA A 357 -19.80 -22.58 -1.15
CA ALA A 357 -18.67 -21.92 -0.51
C ALA A 357 -17.35 -22.10 -1.29
N ALA A 358 -17.20 -23.20 -2.04
CA ALA A 358 -16.02 -23.47 -2.84
C ALA A 358 -15.94 -22.66 -4.14
N LEU A 359 -17.03 -22.02 -4.56
CA LEU A 359 -17.07 -21.26 -5.81
C LEU A 359 -16.18 -20.01 -5.71
N SER A 360 -15.40 -19.69 -6.75
CA SER A 360 -14.53 -18.51 -6.70
C SER A 360 -15.31 -17.19 -6.76
N ILE A 361 -14.76 -16.14 -6.15
CA ILE A 361 -15.36 -14.80 -6.17
C ILE A 361 -15.58 -14.29 -7.60
N GLY A 362 -14.65 -14.55 -8.51
CA GLY A 362 -14.77 -14.20 -9.93
C GLY A 362 -15.97 -14.88 -10.60
N MET A 363 -16.19 -16.16 -10.32
CA MET A 363 -17.35 -16.88 -10.84
C MET A 363 -18.68 -16.39 -10.24
N VAL A 364 -18.70 -16.03 -8.96
CA VAL A 364 -19.88 -15.42 -8.33
C VAL A 364 -20.17 -14.05 -8.94
N SER A 365 -19.15 -13.22 -9.14
CA SER A 365 -19.26 -11.91 -9.82
C SER A 365 -19.89 -12.04 -11.20
N LYS A 366 -19.44 -13.02 -11.98
CA LYS A 366 -19.97 -13.30 -13.30
C LYS A 366 -21.46 -13.69 -13.25
N ARG A 367 -21.86 -14.54 -12.30
CA ARG A 367 -23.28 -14.89 -12.11
C ARG A 367 -24.17 -13.69 -11.73
N ILE A 368 -23.63 -12.73 -10.98
CA ILE A 368 -24.33 -11.49 -10.65
C ILE A 368 -24.46 -10.61 -11.90
N THR A 369 -23.40 -10.49 -12.68
CA THR A 369 -23.36 -9.61 -13.86
C THR A 369 -24.14 -10.17 -15.05
N ASP A 370 -24.16 -11.49 -15.23
CA ASP A 370 -24.86 -12.18 -16.32
C ASP A 370 -26.38 -12.30 -16.08
N SER A 371 -26.86 -12.04 -14.85
CA SER A 371 -28.26 -12.22 -14.49
C SER A 371 -29.00 -10.90 -14.34
N GLU A 372 -29.98 -10.64 -15.21
CA GLU A 372 -30.86 -9.46 -15.11
C GLU A 372 -31.79 -9.49 -13.89
N GLN A 373 -31.87 -10.63 -13.18
CA GLN A 373 -32.82 -10.86 -12.08
C GLN A 373 -32.18 -10.77 -10.69
N VAL A 374 -30.86 -10.59 -10.58
CA VAL A 374 -30.18 -10.49 -9.28
C VAL A 374 -30.22 -9.06 -8.78
N ASP A 375 -30.93 -8.85 -7.67
CA ASP A 375 -30.98 -7.57 -6.96
C ASP A 375 -29.70 -7.38 -6.14
N LEU A 376 -28.87 -6.42 -6.56
CA LEU A 376 -27.56 -6.11 -5.97
C LEU A 376 -27.63 -5.64 -4.51
N MET A 377 -28.82 -5.30 -4.02
CA MET A 377 -29.05 -4.91 -2.62
C MET A 377 -29.26 -6.11 -1.69
N GLN A 378 -29.24 -7.34 -2.22
CA GLN A 378 -29.52 -8.56 -1.46
C GLN A 378 -28.24 -9.29 -1.03
N PRO A 379 -28.27 -10.01 0.10
CA PRO A 379 -27.21 -10.94 0.43
C PRO A 379 -27.29 -12.21 -0.41
N ILE A 380 -26.14 -12.83 -0.66
CA ILE A 380 -25.97 -14.11 -1.36
C ILE A 380 -25.97 -15.20 -0.29
N ILE A 381 -26.76 -16.24 -0.46
CA ILE A 381 -26.76 -17.39 0.46
C ILE A 381 -25.60 -18.31 0.13
N ILE A 382 -24.80 -18.65 1.14
CA ILE A 382 -23.68 -19.56 1.01
C ILE A 382 -24.07 -20.93 1.57
N THR A 383 -23.76 -21.96 0.79
CA THR A 383 -23.94 -23.36 1.15
C THR A 383 -22.60 -24.09 1.17
N HIS A 384 -22.53 -25.21 1.88
CA HIS A 384 -21.46 -26.18 1.74
C HIS A 384 -22.08 -27.55 1.57
N ASN A 385 -21.86 -28.19 0.41
CA ASN A 385 -22.53 -29.44 0.04
C ASN A 385 -24.06 -29.34 0.11
N GLY A 386 -24.62 -28.18 -0.25
CA GLY A 386 -26.07 -27.93 -0.24
C GLY A 386 -26.66 -27.53 1.13
N HIS A 387 -25.88 -27.59 2.21
CA HIS A 387 -26.33 -27.15 3.54
C HIS A 387 -26.01 -25.67 3.77
N TYR A 388 -26.96 -24.93 4.35
CA TYR A 388 -26.82 -23.52 4.70
C TYR A 388 -25.64 -23.29 5.65
N GLN A 389 -24.77 -22.34 5.30
CA GLN A 389 -23.62 -21.93 6.11
C GLN A 389 -23.76 -20.50 6.61
N GLY A 390 -24.35 -19.63 5.80
CA GLY A 390 -24.44 -18.21 6.10
C GLY A 390 -24.73 -17.39 4.85
N ILE A 391 -24.34 -16.12 4.89
CA ILE A 391 -24.53 -15.20 3.79
C ILE A 391 -23.26 -14.41 3.47
N VAL A 392 -23.20 -13.87 2.26
CA VAL A 392 -22.25 -12.83 1.86
C VAL A 392 -23.06 -11.63 1.40
N GLU A 393 -22.85 -10.47 2.03
CA GLU A 393 -23.46 -9.24 1.51
C GLU A 393 -22.87 -8.91 0.12
N THR A 394 -23.71 -8.63 -0.86
CA THR A 394 -23.25 -8.33 -2.23
C THR A 394 -22.27 -7.15 -2.28
N ARG A 395 -22.48 -6.11 -1.46
CA ARG A 395 -21.51 -5.01 -1.32
C ARG A 395 -20.11 -5.45 -0.87
N THR A 396 -20.04 -6.46 0.00
CA THR A 396 -18.77 -7.00 0.51
C THR A 396 -18.05 -7.75 -0.60
N LEU A 397 -18.79 -8.54 -1.38
CA LEU A 397 -18.26 -9.20 -2.57
C LEU A 397 -17.73 -8.19 -3.60
N LEU A 398 -18.53 -7.17 -3.94
CA LEU A 398 -18.14 -6.11 -4.88
C LEU A 398 -16.89 -5.35 -4.42
N ARG A 399 -16.83 -4.99 -3.13
CA ARG A 399 -15.63 -4.36 -2.55
C ARG A 399 -14.40 -5.23 -2.75
N HIS A 400 -14.49 -6.53 -2.50
CA HIS A 400 -13.38 -7.45 -2.69
C HIS A 400 -12.95 -7.64 -4.14
N ILE A 401 -13.90 -7.59 -5.09
CA ILE A 401 -13.61 -7.58 -6.52
C ILE A 401 -12.82 -6.32 -6.87
N THR A 402 -13.30 -5.16 -6.42
CA THR A 402 -12.65 -3.87 -6.65
C THR A 402 -11.26 -3.82 -6.01
N ASP A 403 -11.12 -4.28 -4.77
CA ASP A 403 -9.82 -4.35 -4.08
C ASP A 403 -8.84 -5.23 -4.85
N ALA A 404 -9.28 -6.41 -5.31
CA ALA A 404 -8.46 -7.30 -6.13
C ALA A 404 -8.02 -6.62 -7.43
N GLN A 405 -8.92 -5.93 -8.13
CA GLN A 405 -8.60 -5.18 -9.34
C GLN A 405 -7.65 -4.00 -9.09
N ILE A 406 -7.81 -3.29 -7.98
CA ILE A 406 -6.92 -2.19 -7.56
C ILE A 406 -5.53 -2.74 -7.23
N GLN A 407 -5.43 -3.87 -6.53
CA GLN A 407 -4.15 -4.53 -6.23
C GLN A 407 -3.43 -4.93 -7.51
N THR A 408 -4.14 -5.55 -8.46
CA THR A 408 -3.59 -5.88 -9.78
C THR A 408 -3.12 -4.62 -10.51
N ALA A 409 -3.92 -3.54 -10.51
CA ALA A 409 -3.55 -2.29 -11.18
C ALA A 409 -2.39 -1.54 -10.50
N ARG A 410 -2.30 -1.61 -9.17
CA ARG A 410 -1.26 -0.93 -8.37
C ARG A 410 0.13 -1.52 -8.62
N TYR A 411 0.20 -2.84 -8.74
CA TYR A 411 1.46 -3.54 -8.99
C TYR A 411 1.69 -3.85 -10.46
N ALA A 412 0.80 -3.43 -11.35
CA ALA A 412 1.02 -3.56 -12.78
C ALA A 412 2.05 -2.53 -13.29
N ASN A 413 2.83 -2.94 -14.27
CA ASN A 413 3.67 -2.05 -15.05
C ASN A 413 2.77 -1.04 -15.81
N PRO A 414 2.99 0.28 -15.67
CA PRO A 414 2.06 1.30 -16.18
C PRO A 414 1.97 1.34 -17.70
N LEU A 415 2.95 0.79 -18.41
CA LEU A 415 3.00 0.81 -19.87
C LEU A 415 2.27 -0.38 -20.49
N THR A 416 2.45 -1.56 -19.91
CA THR A 416 1.96 -2.84 -20.47
C THR A 416 0.79 -3.43 -19.69
N LEU A 417 0.49 -2.90 -18.51
CA LEU A 417 -0.50 -3.41 -17.55
C LEU A 417 -0.24 -4.85 -17.07
N LEU A 418 0.92 -5.42 -17.38
CA LEU A 418 1.35 -6.71 -16.87
C LEU A 418 1.76 -6.60 -15.40
N PRO A 419 1.59 -7.66 -14.59
CA PRO A 419 2.11 -7.74 -13.24
C PRO A 419 3.59 -7.32 -13.13
N GLY A 420 3.92 -6.46 -12.16
CA GLY A 420 5.28 -6.01 -11.86
C GLY A 420 5.94 -6.85 -10.77
N ASN A 421 7.09 -6.38 -10.27
CA ASN A 421 7.99 -7.14 -9.39
C ASN A 421 7.31 -7.81 -8.20
N VAL A 422 6.45 -7.07 -7.47
CA VAL A 422 5.78 -7.60 -6.27
C VAL A 422 4.96 -8.86 -6.59
N LEU A 423 4.13 -8.81 -7.63
CA LEU A 423 3.29 -9.95 -8.02
C LEU A 423 4.10 -11.09 -8.64
N ILE A 424 5.22 -10.78 -9.33
CA ILE A 424 6.15 -11.79 -9.84
C ILE A 424 6.79 -12.57 -8.68
N ASP A 425 7.33 -11.85 -7.70
CA ASP A 425 8.02 -12.44 -6.55
C ASP A 425 7.06 -13.28 -5.70
N GLU A 426 5.85 -12.77 -5.41
CA GLU A 426 4.81 -13.52 -4.70
C GLU A 426 4.44 -14.83 -5.42
N HIS A 427 4.31 -14.80 -6.74
CA HIS A 427 3.96 -16.00 -7.51
C HIS A 427 5.09 -17.05 -7.47
N ILE A 428 6.34 -16.62 -7.62
CA ILE A 428 7.51 -17.51 -7.55
C ILE A 428 7.63 -18.12 -6.14
N GLU A 429 7.53 -17.30 -5.09
CA GLU A 429 7.55 -17.77 -3.70
C GLU A 429 6.43 -18.76 -3.40
N GLN A 430 5.24 -18.54 -3.94
CA GLN A 430 4.12 -19.47 -3.81
C GLN A 430 4.45 -20.83 -4.41
N LEU A 431 4.97 -20.88 -5.65
CA LEU A 431 5.31 -22.14 -6.30
C LEU A 431 6.42 -22.90 -5.57
N ILE A 432 7.43 -22.17 -5.06
CA ILE A 432 8.50 -22.75 -4.24
C ILE A 432 7.92 -23.35 -2.94
N ARG A 433 7.04 -22.61 -2.25
CA ARG A 433 6.38 -23.06 -1.02
C ARG A 433 5.50 -24.29 -1.24
N GLU A 434 4.80 -24.33 -2.36
CA GLU A 434 3.95 -25.45 -2.78
C GLU A 434 4.73 -26.62 -3.40
N GLN A 435 6.07 -26.52 -3.52
CA GLN A 435 6.93 -27.52 -4.15
C GLN A 435 6.49 -27.88 -5.59
N LYS A 436 5.98 -26.90 -6.33
CA LYS A 436 5.60 -27.06 -7.74
C LYS A 436 6.80 -26.82 -8.65
N GLU A 437 6.95 -27.67 -9.67
CA GLU A 437 7.96 -27.47 -10.71
C GLU A 437 7.53 -26.37 -11.69
N PHE A 438 8.49 -25.53 -12.08
CA PHE A 438 8.29 -24.47 -13.07
C PHE A 438 9.59 -24.11 -13.80
N GLN A 439 9.45 -23.44 -14.94
CA GLN A 439 10.53 -22.84 -15.71
C GLN A 439 10.40 -21.31 -15.62
N LEU A 440 11.48 -20.63 -15.23
CA LEU A 440 11.51 -19.18 -15.17
C LEU A 440 12.20 -18.62 -16.41
N LEU A 441 11.43 -17.95 -17.26
CA LEU A 441 11.90 -17.33 -18.50
C LEU A 441 12.08 -15.83 -18.25
N TYR A 442 13.32 -15.34 -18.36
CA TYR A 442 13.64 -13.92 -18.40
C TYR A 442 13.81 -13.47 -19.84
N LEU A 443 13.04 -12.48 -20.25
CA LEU A 443 13.06 -11.95 -21.61
C LEU A 443 13.60 -10.52 -21.60
N ASP A 444 14.41 -10.19 -22.60
CA ASP A 444 15.09 -8.90 -22.74
C ASP A 444 15.27 -8.53 -24.22
N LEU A 445 15.05 -7.27 -24.56
CA LEU A 445 15.20 -6.76 -25.92
C LEU A 445 16.66 -6.44 -26.27
N ASN A 446 17.19 -7.15 -27.26
CA ASN A 446 18.53 -6.89 -27.79
C ASN A 446 18.56 -5.56 -28.54
N HIS A 447 19.57 -4.73 -28.21
CA HIS A 447 19.81 -3.42 -28.85
C HIS A 447 18.69 -2.38 -28.65
N PHE A 448 17.89 -2.50 -27.59
CA PHE A 448 16.77 -1.60 -27.33
C PHE A 448 17.15 -0.13 -27.07
N LYS A 449 18.25 0.13 -26.35
CA LYS A 449 18.74 1.50 -26.14
C LYS A 449 19.17 2.17 -27.46
N PRO A 450 20.04 1.56 -28.28
CA PRO A 450 20.34 2.06 -29.64
C PRO A 450 19.08 2.29 -30.49
N TYR A 451 18.09 1.40 -30.39
CA TYR A 451 16.82 1.54 -31.07
C TYR A 451 16.04 2.79 -30.62
N ASN A 452 15.95 3.04 -29.30
CA ASN A 452 15.31 4.24 -28.75
C ASN A 452 16.05 5.53 -29.11
N ASP A 453 17.38 5.49 -29.17
CA ASP A 453 18.19 6.65 -29.58
C ASP A 453 17.92 7.03 -31.05
N LEU A 454 17.57 6.06 -31.91
CA LEU A 454 17.28 6.28 -33.33
C LEU A 454 15.80 6.62 -33.61
N TYR A 455 14.86 5.81 -33.10
CA TYR A 455 13.42 5.93 -33.40
C TYR A 455 12.62 6.70 -32.34
N GLY A 456 13.24 7.00 -31.20
CA GLY A 456 12.61 7.70 -30.08
C GLY A 456 11.79 6.79 -29.16
N TYR A 457 11.64 7.24 -27.91
CA TYR A 457 10.97 6.49 -26.84
C TYR A 457 9.52 6.10 -27.14
N ARG A 458 8.78 6.90 -27.94
CA ARG A 458 7.41 6.54 -28.33
C ARG A 458 7.34 5.25 -29.15
N GLN A 459 8.31 5.05 -30.04
CA GLN A 459 8.39 3.82 -30.81
C GLN A 459 8.90 2.67 -29.93
N GLY A 460 9.85 2.93 -29.03
CA GLY A 460 10.26 1.99 -27.98
C GLY A 460 9.10 1.48 -27.13
N ASP A 461 8.24 2.38 -26.66
CA ASP A 461 7.04 2.04 -25.90
C ASP A 461 6.07 1.15 -26.69
N ALA A 462 5.96 1.38 -28.00
CA ALA A 462 5.14 0.55 -28.89
C ALA A 462 5.70 -0.88 -29.01
N VAL A 463 7.02 -1.03 -29.07
CA VAL A 463 7.70 -2.33 -29.04
C VAL A 463 7.44 -3.04 -27.71
N LEU A 464 7.59 -2.37 -26.57
CA LEU A 464 7.34 -2.96 -25.24
C LEU A 464 5.89 -3.44 -25.10
N LYS A 465 4.92 -2.66 -25.58
CA LYS A 465 3.50 -3.06 -25.62
C LYS A 465 3.26 -4.24 -26.55
N ALA A 466 3.90 -4.26 -27.73
CA ALA A 466 3.79 -5.37 -28.66
C ALA A 466 4.35 -6.67 -28.07
N LEU A 467 5.50 -6.59 -27.38
CA LEU A 467 6.05 -7.73 -26.66
C LEU A 467 5.09 -8.21 -25.57
N GLY A 468 4.58 -7.32 -24.72
CA GLY A 468 3.59 -7.69 -23.69
C GLY A 468 2.37 -8.41 -24.26
N ASN A 469 1.83 -7.94 -25.40
CA ASN A 469 0.72 -8.59 -26.10
C ASN A 469 1.10 -9.97 -26.66
N ILE A 470 2.31 -10.14 -27.22
CA ILE A 470 2.79 -11.43 -27.70
C ILE A 470 2.85 -12.43 -26.54
N LEU A 471 3.38 -12.03 -25.39
CA LEU A 471 3.47 -12.91 -24.22
C LEU A 471 2.07 -13.33 -23.75
N GLN A 472 1.11 -12.40 -23.68
CA GLN A 472 -0.27 -12.70 -23.31
C GLN A 472 -0.98 -13.66 -24.26
N GLN A 473 -0.69 -13.56 -25.56
CA GLN A 473 -1.28 -14.45 -26.58
C GLN A 473 -0.71 -15.87 -26.54
N GLU A 474 0.56 -16.00 -26.20
CA GLU A 474 1.26 -17.29 -26.15
C GLU A 474 1.11 -18.03 -24.82
N ALA A 475 0.67 -17.30 -23.78
CA ALA A 475 0.48 -17.82 -22.44
C ALA A 475 -0.81 -18.64 -22.29
N SER A 476 -0.74 -19.65 -21.43
CA SER A 476 -1.89 -20.45 -20.98
C SER A 476 -2.24 -20.13 -19.53
N ASP A 477 -3.33 -20.71 -19.01
CA ASP A 477 -3.73 -20.59 -17.59
C ASP A 477 -2.68 -21.10 -16.59
N HIS A 478 -1.67 -21.84 -17.08
CA HIS A 478 -0.53 -22.34 -16.30
C HIS A 478 0.69 -21.42 -16.32
N HIS A 479 0.59 -20.27 -16.98
CA HIS A 479 1.67 -19.29 -17.09
C HIS A 479 1.34 -18.03 -16.33
N PHE A 480 2.35 -17.49 -15.64
CA PHE A 480 2.29 -16.15 -15.08
C PHE A 480 3.24 -15.25 -15.87
N ILE A 481 2.76 -14.10 -16.32
CA ILE A 481 3.55 -13.14 -17.12
C ILE A 481 3.73 -11.88 -16.30
N GLY A 482 4.93 -11.32 -16.31
CA GLY A 482 5.19 -10.03 -15.69
C GLY A 482 6.13 -9.13 -16.50
N HIS A 483 6.12 -7.86 -16.16
CA HIS A 483 7.01 -6.83 -16.70
C HIS A 483 7.69 -6.10 -15.56
N ILE A 484 8.99 -6.38 -15.39
CA ILE A 484 9.84 -5.87 -14.31
C ILE A 484 10.05 -4.35 -14.47
N GLY A 485 10.52 -3.94 -15.65
CA GLY A 485 10.77 -2.55 -16.01
C GLY A 485 11.75 -2.44 -17.16
N GLY A 486 11.77 -1.29 -17.84
CA GLY A 486 12.60 -1.11 -19.04
C GLY A 486 12.20 -2.09 -20.14
N ASP A 487 13.13 -2.93 -20.57
CA ASP A 487 12.97 -4.02 -21.52
C ASP A 487 12.95 -5.42 -20.90
N ASP A 488 12.89 -5.53 -19.57
CA ASP A 488 12.89 -6.80 -18.83
C ASP A 488 11.47 -7.34 -18.58
N PHE A 489 11.19 -8.54 -19.11
CA PHE A 489 9.95 -9.29 -18.90
C PHE A 489 10.22 -10.67 -18.29
N VAL A 490 9.21 -11.26 -17.67
CA VAL A 490 9.28 -12.59 -17.05
C VAL A 490 8.07 -13.43 -17.44
N ILE A 491 8.30 -14.72 -17.68
CA ILE A 491 7.26 -15.74 -17.65
C ILE A 491 7.65 -16.82 -16.62
N VAL A 492 6.72 -17.14 -15.73
CA VAL A 492 6.79 -18.32 -14.86
C VAL A 492 5.89 -19.39 -15.48
N ALA A 493 6.50 -20.42 -16.08
CA ALA A 493 5.77 -21.46 -16.79
C ALA A 493 5.74 -22.75 -15.96
N GLN A 494 4.56 -23.21 -15.54
CA GLN A 494 4.40 -24.50 -14.85
C GLN A 494 4.39 -25.67 -15.85
N GLU A 495 5.48 -25.80 -16.60
CA GLU A 495 5.69 -26.84 -17.61
C GLU A 495 7.11 -27.41 -17.47
N PRO A 496 7.32 -28.71 -17.75
CA PRO A 496 8.64 -29.32 -17.62
C PRO A 496 9.65 -28.81 -18.65
N ASP A 497 9.19 -28.41 -19.85
CA ASP A 497 10.04 -27.92 -20.94
C ASP A 497 9.45 -26.64 -21.57
N ALA A 498 10.20 -25.55 -21.48
CA ALA A 498 9.82 -24.25 -22.04
C ALA A 498 10.25 -24.05 -23.51
N THR A 499 10.89 -25.04 -24.15
CA THR A 499 11.48 -24.92 -25.49
C THR A 499 10.46 -24.47 -26.54
N VAL A 500 9.28 -25.12 -26.57
CA VAL A 500 8.23 -24.81 -27.53
C VAL A 500 7.69 -23.40 -27.30
N LEU A 501 7.46 -23.02 -26.03
CA LEU A 501 7.01 -21.68 -25.66
C LEU A 501 8.00 -20.60 -26.10
N CYS A 502 9.30 -20.80 -25.83
CA CYS A 502 10.36 -19.91 -26.30
C CYS A 502 10.34 -19.76 -27.83
N GLN A 503 10.23 -20.85 -28.58
CA GLN A 503 10.19 -20.81 -30.04
C GLN A 503 8.98 -20.04 -30.57
N ARG A 504 7.79 -20.22 -29.99
CA ARG A 504 6.59 -19.47 -30.39
C ARG A 504 6.73 -17.99 -30.10
N ILE A 505 7.21 -17.61 -28.91
CA ILE A 505 7.43 -16.21 -28.53
C ILE A 505 8.43 -15.54 -29.48
N LEU A 506 9.58 -16.18 -29.72
CA LEU A 506 10.60 -15.65 -30.64
C LEU A 506 10.07 -15.56 -32.07
N GLY A 507 9.35 -16.59 -32.54
CA GLY A 507 8.76 -16.62 -33.88
C GLY A 507 7.74 -15.50 -34.10
N ASN A 508 6.82 -15.30 -33.14
CA ASN A 508 5.85 -14.20 -33.21
C ASN A 508 6.53 -12.83 -33.13
N PHE A 509 7.52 -12.65 -32.26
CA PHE A 509 8.26 -11.40 -32.18
C PHE A 509 8.97 -11.06 -33.50
N LEU A 510 9.64 -12.04 -34.11
CA LEU A 510 10.33 -11.87 -35.40
C LEU A 510 9.35 -11.61 -36.54
N SER A 511 8.16 -12.23 -36.53
CA SER A 511 7.15 -11.99 -37.57
C SER A 511 6.65 -10.54 -37.62
N ARG A 512 6.81 -9.79 -36.51
CA ARG A 512 6.48 -8.38 -36.39
C ARG A 512 7.68 -7.44 -36.54
N SER A 513 8.83 -7.95 -36.96
CA SER A 513 10.05 -7.13 -37.13
C SER A 513 9.83 -5.94 -38.08
N ASP A 514 8.99 -6.12 -39.10
CA ASP A 514 8.65 -5.08 -40.07
C ASP A 514 7.81 -3.94 -39.47
N ASP A 515 7.01 -4.22 -38.43
CA ASP A 515 6.21 -3.21 -37.72
C ASP A 515 7.08 -2.29 -36.85
N PHE A 516 8.28 -2.76 -36.49
CA PHE A 516 9.16 -2.07 -35.55
C PHE A 516 10.24 -1.23 -36.26
N HIS A 517 10.52 -1.45 -37.53
CA HIS A 517 11.66 -0.83 -38.20
C HIS A 517 11.26 -0.07 -39.47
N HIS A 518 12.05 0.93 -39.83
CA HIS A 518 11.87 1.59 -41.12
C HIS A 518 12.26 0.62 -42.26
N PRO A 519 11.54 0.60 -43.41
CA PRO A 519 11.83 -0.29 -44.54
C PRO A 519 13.30 -0.26 -45.00
N ASP A 520 13.94 0.91 -44.94
CA ASP A 520 15.35 1.06 -45.31
C ASP A 520 16.31 0.35 -44.34
N ASP A 521 16.00 0.33 -43.03
CA ASP A 521 16.82 -0.35 -42.03
C ASP A 521 16.66 -1.87 -42.12
N ILE A 522 15.43 -2.33 -42.43
CA ILE A 522 15.14 -3.74 -42.73
C ILE A 522 15.94 -4.20 -43.96
N ALA A 523 15.89 -3.41 -45.05
CA ALA A 523 16.61 -3.73 -46.28
C ALA A 523 18.14 -3.76 -46.10
N ARG A 524 18.67 -2.93 -45.20
CA ARG A 524 20.10 -2.93 -44.83
C ARG A 524 20.46 -4.05 -43.85
N GLY A 525 19.54 -4.47 -43.00
CA GLY A 525 19.76 -5.47 -41.94
C GLY A 525 20.46 -4.93 -40.68
N TYR A 526 20.54 -3.60 -40.51
CA TYR A 526 21.16 -2.95 -39.35
C TYR A 526 20.64 -1.52 -39.16
N LEU A 527 20.73 -1.03 -37.92
CA LEU A 527 20.51 0.36 -37.53
C LEU A 527 21.81 1.17 -37.71
N SER A 528 21.70 2.35 -38.30
CA SER A 528 22.83 3.28 -38.49
C SER A 528 22.71 4.43 -37.50
N ILE A 529 23.59 4.47 -36.50
CA ILE A 529 23.54 5.46 -35.41
C ILE A 529 24.83 6.27 -35.41
N ALA A 530 24.71 7.60 -35.45
CA ALA A 530 25.87 8.48 -35.31
C ALA A 530 26.26 8.61 -33.83
N ASP A 531 27.54 8.41 -33.51
CA ASP A 531 28.05 8.77 -32.18
C ASP A 531 28.22 10.29 -32.02
N ARG A 532 28.64 10.71 -30.82
CA ARG A 532 28.84 12.13 -30.46
C ARG A 532 29.91 12.83 -31.30
N GLU A 533 30.77 12.08 -31.98
CA GLU A 533 31.82 12.58 -32.88
C GLU A 533 31.39 12.56 -34.36
N GLY A 534 30.15 12.14 -34.64
CA GLY A 534 29.58 12.08 -35.98
C GLY A 534 29.97 10.82 -36.77
N LYS A 535 30.63 9.85 -36.15
CA LYS A 535 31.00 8.59 -36.80
C LYS A 535 29.83 7.62 -36.75
N GLN A 536 29.55 6.98 -37.89
CA GLN A 536 28.46 6.00 -37.97
C GLN A 536 28.86 4.66 -37.35
N ASN A 537 28.02 4.19 -36.44
CA ASN A 537 28.08 2.86 -35.85
C ASN A 537 26.90 2.04 -36.36
N PHE A 538 27.19 0.79 -36.73
CA PHE A 538 26.20 -0.15 -37.25
C PHE A 538 25.81 -1.14 -36.16
N VAL A 539 24.55 -1.09 -35.75
CA VAL A 539 24.00 -1.94 -34.69
C VAL A 539 23.01 -2.93 -35.32
N PRO A 540 23.00 -4.22 -34.94
CA PRO A 540 21.99 -5.15 -35.44
C PRO A 540 20.56 -4.66 -35.17
N LEU A 541 19.61 -5.14 -35.97
CA LEU A 541 18.19 -4.87 -35.74
C LEU A 541 17.75 -5.38 -34.35
N LEU A 542 16.62 -4.83 -33.88
CA LEU A 542 16.04 -5.21 -32.60
C LEU A 542 15.78 -6.72 -32.57
N GLY A 543 16.22 -7.37 -31.49
CA GLY A 543 16.01 -8.79 -31.26
C GLY A 543 15.44 -9.07 -29.87
N LEU A 544 15.15 -10.33 -29.59
CA LEU A 544 14.64 -10.79 -28.30
C LEU A 544 15.50 -11.92 -27.75
N ALA A 545 16.02 -11.76 -26.54
CA ALA A 545 16.75 -12.79 -25.82
C ALA A 545 15.85 -13.40 -24.73
N ILE A 546 15.86 -14.73 -24.59
CA ILE A 546 15.15 -15.45 -23.52
C ILE A 546 16.13 -16.33 -22.74
N GLY A 547 16.38 -16.02 -21.47
CA GLY A 547 17.10 -16.88 -20.55
C GLY A 547 16.13 -17.75 -19.76
N VAL A 548 16.31 -19.07 -19.75
CA VAL A 548 15.44 -20.03 -19.04
C VAL A 548 16.19 -20.61 -17.84
N VAL A 549 15.55 -20.59 -16.68
CA VAL A 549 16.07 -21.12 -15.41
C VAL A 549 15.08 -22.15 -14.85
N PRO A 550 15.44 -23.44 -14.83
CA PRO A 550 14.61 -24.48 -14.21
C PRO A 550 14.46 -24.30 -12.70
N SER A 551 13.27 -24.58 -12.15
CA SER A 551 13.02 -24.51 -10.69
C SER A 551 13.91 -25.42 -9.86
N SER A 552 14.46 -26.49 -10.45
CA SER A 552 15.45 -27.36 -9.81
C SER A 552 16.76 -26.66 -9.44
N LEU A 553 17.10 -25.56 -10.12
CA LEU A 553 18.24 -24.69 -9.76
C LEU A 553 17.86 -23.60 -8.74
N ILE A 554 16.55 -23.41 -8.50
CA ILE A 554 16.00 -22.39 -7.61
C ILE A 554 15.70 -22.98 -6.23
N ALA A 555 15.35 -24.27 -6.16
CA ALA A 555 14.93 -24.96 -4.94
C ALA A 555 16.01 -24.94 -3.84
N GLY A 556 15.76 -24.19 -2.77
CA GLY A 556 16.63 -24.09 -1.59
C GLY A 556 17.56 -22.88 -1.54
N GLN A 557 17.47 -21.97 -2.52
CA GLN A 557 18.31 -20.78 -2.62
C GLN A 557 17.48 -19.49 -2.47
N GLY A 558 18.05 -18.45 -1.83
CA GLY A 558 17.36 -17.18 -1.58
C GLY A 558 17.22 -16.30 -2.83
N GLY A 559 16.38 -15.25 -2.76
CA GLY A 559 16.09 -14.37 -3.91
C GLY A 559 17.31 -13.70 -4.57
N GLU A 560 18.41 -13.49 -3.83
CA GLU A 560 19.66 -12.95 -4.39
C GLU A 560 20.33 -13.90 -5.40
N GLU A 561 20.13 -15.21 -5.25
CA GLU A 561 20.70 -16.23 -6.13
C GLU A 561 19.87 -16.41 -7.41
N LEU A 562 18.54 -16.24 -7.31
CA LEU A 562 17.63 -16.19 -8.45
C LEU A 562 18.01 -15.08 -9.43
N ALA A 563 18.29 -13.87 -8.92
CA ALA A 563 18.72 -12.75 -9.74
C ALA A 563 20.07 -13.01 -10.44
N LYS A 564 20.99 -13.74 -9.79
CA LYS A 564 22.28 -14.14 -10.38
C LYS A 564 22.07 -15.15 -11.51
N LEU A 565 21.26 -16.19 -11.30
CA LEU A 565 20.93 -17.20 -12.31
C LEU A 565 20.21 -16.56 -13.51
N ALA A 566 19.25 -15.67 -13.25
CA ALA A 566 18.55 -14.89 -14.27
C ALA A 566 19.51 -14.06 -15.13
N ALA A 567 20.41 -13.31 -14.50
CA ALA A 567 21.42 -12.51 -15.19
C ALA A 567 22.36 -13.38 -16.03
N GLN A 568 22.74 -14.56 -15.53
CA GLN A 568 23.57 -15.52 -16.25
C GLN A 568 22.86 -16.10 -17.48
N ALA A 569 21.62 -16.54 -17.33
CA ALA A 569 20.80 -17.08 -18.42
C ALA A 569 20.61 -16.03 -19.53
N LYS A 570 20.26 -14.79 -19.16
CA LYS A 570 20.16 -13.66 -20.09
C LYS A 570 21.48 -13.39 -20.83
N LYS A 571 22.60 -13.37 -20.11
CA LYS A 571 23.93 -13.13 -20.69
C LYS A 571 24.28 -14.20 -21.73
N LEU A 572 23.96 -15.47 -21.46
CA LEU A 572 24.21 -16.58 -22.39
C LEU A 572 23.29 -16.52 -23.62
N ALA A 573 22.01 -16.17 -23.46
CA ALA A 573 21.10 -15.94 -24.59
C ALA A 573 21.59 -14.81 -25.51
N LYS A 574 22.15 -13.74 -24.94
CA LYS A 574 22.68 -12.57 -25.67
C LYS A 574 24.02 -12.80 -26.39
N GLN A 575 24.72 -13.90 -26.14
CA GLN A 575 25.99 -14.20 -26.85
C GLN A 575 25.77 -14.55 -28.32
N ARG A 576 24.54 -14.90 -28.71
CA ARG A 576 24.18 -15.19 -30.09
C ARG A 576 23.51 -13.96 -30.73
N PRO A 577 23.92 -13.55 -31.94
CA PRO A 577 23.36 -12.36 -32.59
C PRO A 577 21.91 -12.59 -33.03
N GLY A 578 21.02 -11.62 -32.82
CA GLY A 578 19.60 -11.72 -33.19
C GLY A 578 18.71 -12.25 -32.05
N SER A 579 17.62 -12.94 -32.38
CA SER A 579 16.64 -13.43 -31.39
C SER A 579 16.91 -14.89 -30.99
N HIS A 580 17.18 -15.13 -29.70
CA HIS A 580 17.67 -16.43 -29.21
C HIS A 580 17.16 -16.74 -27.81
N TRP A 581 17.11 -18.04 -27.49
CA TRP A 581 16.87 -18.51 -26.13
C TRP A 581 17.99 -19.44 -25.64
N HIS A 582 18.19 -19.48 -24.33
CA HIS A 582 19.14 -20.37 -23.69
C HIS A 582 18.62 -20.86 -22.35
N CYS A 583 18.67 -22.17 -22.10
CA CYS A 583 18.31 -22.76 -20.81
C CYS A 583 19.55 -23.11 -20.00
N LEU A 584 19.55 -22.78 -18.71
CA LEU A 584 20.56 -23.26 -17.78
C LEU A 584 20.36 -24.75 -17.52
N GLU A 585 21.46 -25.49 -17.39
CA GLU A 585 21.44 -26.94 -17.15
C GLU A 585 21.75 -27.29 -15.68
N VAL A 586 21.18 -28.41 -15.22
CA VAL A 586 21.48 -29.03 -13.92
C VAL A 586 22.58 -30.07 -14.13
N GLY A 587 23.82 -29.76 -13.76
CA GLY A 587 24.95 -30.70 -13.79
C GLY A 587 25.05 -31.56 -12.52
N PRO A 588 25.60 -32.79 -12.59
CA PRO A 588 25.72 -33.70 -11.43
C PRO A 588 26.80 -33.30 -10.40
N ASP A 589 27.75 -32.43 -10.74
CA ASP A 589 28.74 -31.87 -9.82
C ASP A 589 29.15 -30.47 -10.33
N GLN A 590 28.64 -29.40 -9.69
CA GLN A 590 28.76 -27.98 -10.10
C GLN A 590 28.03 -27.61 -11.43
N PRO A 591 27.61 -26.33 -11.59
CA PRO A 591 26.98 -25.85 -12.83
C PRO A 591 28.00 -25.79 -13.98
N SER A 592 28.31 -26.94 -14.58
CA SER A 592 29.10 -27.04 -15.79
C SER A 592 28.21 -26.95 -17.03
N LEU A 593 28.57 -26.04 -17.93
CA LEU A 593 27.90 -25.71 -19.18
C LEU A 593 27.79 -26.90 -20.14
N ALA A 594 26.58 -27.24 -20.58
CA ALA A 594 26.37 -27.75 -21.94
C ALA A 594 25.33 -26.91 -22.71
N LEU A 595 25.41 -27.00 -24.04
CA LEU A 595 24.77 -26.12 -25.01
C LEU A 595 23.44 -26.71 -25.49
N VAL A 596 22.33 -26.34 -24.85
CA VAL A 596 21.00 -26.45 -25.47
C VAL A 596 20.47 -25.04 -25.73
N GLY A 597 20.50 -24.62 -26.99
CA GLY A 597 19.94 -23.34 -27.42
C GLY A 597 19.59 -23.40 -28.90
N GLY A 598 18.36 -23.03 -29.25
CA GLY A 598 17.85 -22.97 -30.62
C GLY A 598 17.78 -21.54 -31.17
N SER A 599 17.71 -21.41 -32.49
CA SER A 599 17.45 -20.15 -33.19
C SER A 599 16.27 -20.31 -34.14
N VAL A 600 15.54 -19.22 -34.41
CA VAL A 600 14.58 -19.13 -35.51
C VAL A 600 15.21 -18.17 -36.51
N GLY A 601 15.60 -18.68 -37.68
CA GLY A 601 16.54 -17.99 -38.57
C GLY A 601 16.00 -16.74 -39.25
N SER A 602 16.84 -15.71 -39.33
CA SER A 602 17.07 -14.93 -40.55
C SER A 602 18.59 -14.74 -40.73
N SER A 603 19.03 -14.66 -41.98
CA SER A 603 20.40 -14.83 -42.48
C SER A 603 21.46 -13.91 -41.86
N VAL A 604 22.18 -14.39 -40.84
CA VAL A 604 23.34 -13.68 -40.24
C VAL A 604 24.65 -13.91 -41.01
N HIS A 605 24.75 -14.92 -41.88
CA HIS A 605 25.99 -15.24 -42.60
C HIS A 605 26.41 -14.24 -43.71
N GLU A 606 25.66 -13.16 -43.94
CA GLU A 606 26.04 -12.09 -44.88
C GLU A 606 26.79 -10.92 -44.24
N PHE A 607 26.73 -10.77 -42.90
CA PHE A 607 27.26 -9.59 -42.20
C PHE A 607 28.81 -9.50 -42.25
N GLU A 608 29.51 -10.62 -42.03
CA GLU A 608 30.97 -10.65 -42.11
C GLU A 608 31.51 -10.51 -43.54
N ARG A 609 30.74 -10.91 -44.56
CA ARG A 609 31.17 -10.80 -45.98
C ARG A 609 30.96 -9.42 -46.58
N ARG A 610 29.98 -8.64 -46.10
CA ARG A 610 29.73 -7.28 -46.60
C ARG A 610 30.60 -6.23 -45.89
N ALA A 611 30.89 -6.38 -44.60
CA ALA A 611 31.78 -5.47 -43.88
C ALA A 611 33.22 -5.44 -44.45
N GLN A 612 33.70 -6.54 -45.04
CA GLN A 612 35.02 -6.59 -45.70
C GLN A 612 35.03 -6.04 -47.15
N ARG A 613 33.87 -5.75 -47.75
CA ARG A 613 33.79 -5.20 -49.12
C ARG A 613 33.61 -3.69 -49.18
N SER A 614 33.50 -3.03 -48.03
CA SER A 614 33.30 -1.58 -47.91
C SER A 614 34.36 -0.88 -47.06
N ALA A 615 35.52 -1.52 -46.86
CA ALA A 615 36.71 -0.94 -46.23
C ALA A 615 37.79 -0.62 -47.29
#